data_AF-A0A1F3Y9J7-F1
#
_entry.id   AF-A0A1F3Y9J7-F1
#
_cell.length_a   1.000
_cell.length_b   1.000
_cell.length_c   1.000
_cell.angle_alpha   90.00
_cell.angle_beta   90.00
_cell.angle_gamma   90.00
#
_symmetry.space_group_name_H-M   'P 1'
#
loop_
_entity.id
_entity.type
_entity.pdbx_description
1 polymer ?
#
loop_
_entity_poly.entity_id
_entity_poly.type
_entity_poly.pdbx_seq_one_letter_code
_entity_poly.pdbx_strand_id
1 'polypeptide(L)'
;MMKLSIKVLNLIPFALRLFSPNVLGILLLVSCLDATAETRPKSKISIMSHRGVYQTYPRTGLQPETCTAERIHPPIHTILENTIPSMAMAFELNADAVELDVHSTIDGKIVVFHDWTLECRTNGKGVTQEQTFDYLRSLDIGYGYTADNHKTHPFRCNPASSDYAECIKRNQMPTLREVLQAFPYYRFVINMKSASEFTLNTLVAELRSISNTLGYNLRNLSFYCSKQEINERMKKLVPELDVPKLTMGLVKDCLTGYFKEGSFQDVCRDSFLPLPFEDFEKLGQLTEKLTADAHDINAKIGVVRVDTEAAYQHVTQYNIDRIWTDRIDAIGPLVKFDQVDTDVKVYDNKVREMKDRFQSVPANPSDKNWVKAKLAHMVEVDQYMRKYLSIIFDHAYSPKEERYFWRKFGERWKQVDRQNTSDLKALLETYPWFTITEFGPEADINAWLLVQHADHDPDFQKSVLTKLEKLYRVSETKPANYAYLFDRVAASWHDLSKRTLQRYGTQGTCVAPGKWEPIPMEEPSKIDVRRKEIGLGALAEYMAEFKEICK
;
A
#
# COMPACT_ATOMS: atom_id res chain seq x y z
N MET A 1 -63.63 -45.00 -16.61
CA MET A 1 -62.93 -45.67 -15.49
C MET A 1 -62.11 -44.61 -14.74
N MET A 2 -62.36 -44.49 -13.42
CA MET A 2 -61.60 -43.82 -12.34
C MET A 2 -61.20 -42.34 -12.52
N LYS A 3 -61.77 -41.36 -11.79
CA LYS A 3 -61.71 -41.00 -10.34
C LYS A 3 -60.37 -40.39 -9.86
N LEU A 4 -60.48 -39.16 -9.33
CA LEU A 4 -59.80 -38.53 -8.15
C LEU A 4 -58.26 -38.36 -8.19
N SER A 5 -57.60 -37.40 -7.52
CA SER A 5 -57.92 -36.11 -6.85
C SER A 5 -56.59 -35.57 -6.26
N ILE A 6 -56.35 -34.25 -6.36
CA ILE A 6 -55.71 -33.32 -5.38
C ILE A 6 -54.39 -33.72 -4.67
N LYS A 7 -53.32 -32.90 -4.84
CA LYS A 7 -52.75 -32.00 -3.79
C LYS A 7 -51.58 -31.11 -4.28
N VAL A 8 -51.79 -29.79 -4.15
CA VAL A 8 -50.89 -28.73 -3.60
C VAL A 8 -49.66 -28.33 -4.44
N LEU A 9 -49.68 -27.22 -5.19
CA LEU A 9 -49.41 -25.81 -4.79
C LEU A 9 -48.03 -25.57 -4.16
N ASN A 10 -47.11 -24.96 -4.92
CA ASN A 10 -46.58 -23.61 -4.67
C ASN A 10 -45.13 -23.50 -5.17
N LEU A 11 -44.92 -22.65 -6.17
CA LEU A 11 -43.84 -21.65 -6.24
C LEU A 11 -44.05 -20.82 -7.52
N ILE A 12 -43.62 -19.55 -7.48
CA ILE A 12 -43.67 -18.48 -8.50
C ILE A 12 -44.95 -17.60 -8.35
N PRO A 13 -44.86 -16.24 -8.28
CA PRO A 13 -44.05 -15.39 -9.18
C PRO A 13 -43.41 -14.11 -8.61
N PHE A 14 -42.33 -13.62 -9.23
CA PHE A 14 -42.31 -12.29 -9.89
C PHE A 14 -40.97 -11.95 -10.57
N ALA A 15 -40.90 -12.05 -11.89
CA ALA A 15 -40.11 -11.14 -12.74
C ALA A 15 -40.95 -10.87 -13.98
N LEU A 16 -41.22 -9.58 -14.21
CA LEU A 16 -42.55 -9.07 -14.50
C LEU A 16 -42.96 -9.19 -15.97
N ARG A 17 -43.90 -10.08 -16.30
CA ARG A 17 -44.53 -11.08 -15.40
C ARG A 17 -44.23 -12.53 -15.80
N LEU A 18 -43.52 -12.67 -16.91
CA LEU A 18 -43.99 -13.32 -18.14
C LEU A 18 -43.04 -12.81 -19.25
N PHE A 19 -42.65 -13.51 -20.31
CA PHE A 19 -42.98 -14.83 -20.85
C PHE A 19 -41.82 -15.24 -21.79
N SER A 20 -41.61 -16.55 -21.96
CA SER A 20 -40.74 -17.22 -22.95
C SER A 20 -41.60 -18.15 -23.87
N PRO A 21 -41.05 -19.03 -24.75
CA PRO A 21 -40.78 -18.80 -26.19
C PRO A 21 -41.49 -19.81 -27.14
N ASN A 22 -41.44 -19.54 -28.46
CA ASN A 22 -41.41 -20.52 -29.57
C ASN A 22 -41.06 -19.73 -30.87
N VAL A 23 -39.80 -19.71 -31.31
CA VAL A 23 -39.21 -20.52 -32.40
C VAL A 23 -39.87 -20.29 -33.78
N LEU A 24 -39.22 -19.51 -34.67
CA LEU A 24 -38.55 -19.96 -35.92
C LEU A 24 -38.29 -18.79 -36.91
N GLY A 25 -37.03 -18.64 -37.37
CA GLY A 25 -36.59 -17.84 -38.54
C GLY A 25 -36.28 -16.37 -38.21
N ILE A 26 -35.08 -15.82 -38.35
CA ILE A 26 -34.13 -15.91 -39.48
C ILE A 26 -32.70 -15.72 -38.95
N LEU A 27 -31.84 -16.67 -39.35
CA LEU A 27 -30.39 -16.56 -39.37
C LEU A 27 -29.97 -15.58 -40.49
N LEU A 28 -28.84 -14.88 -40.29
CA LEU A 28 -28.02 -14.11 -41.25
C LEU A 28 -28.30 -12.60 -41.36
N LEU A 29 -27.46 -11.83 -40.66
CA LEU A 29 -26.37 -11.08 -41.30
C LEU A 29 -25.30 -10.71 -40.26
N VAL A 30 -24.37 -11.65 -40.06
CA VAL A 30 -23.00 -11.34 -39.65
C VAL A 30 -22.35 -10.67 -40.86
N SER A 31 -22.27 -9.34 -40.86
CA SER A 31 -21.32 -8.57 -41.68
C SER A 31 -21.38 -7.09 -41.31
N CYS A 32 -20.71 -6.74 -40.22
CA CYS A 32 -19.92 -5.51 -40.08
C CYS A 32 -18.79 -5.80 -39.08
N LEU A 33 -17.98 -6.80 -39.42
CA LEU A 33 -16.55 -6.73 -39.10
C LEU A 33 -15.98 -5.71 -40.07
N ASP A 34 -15.85 -4.48 -39.58
CA ASP A 34 -14.81 -3.50 -39.94
C ASP A 34 -15.17 -2.16 -39.29
N ALA A 35 -15.13 -2.16 -37.96
CA ALA A 35 -14.50 -1.03 -37.29
C ALA A 35 -13.21 -1.62 -36.75
N THR A 36 -12.08 -1.17 -37.28
CA THR A 36 -10.82 -1.23 -36.56
C THR A 36 -11.09 -0.58 -35.21
N ALA A 37 -11.40 -1.40 -34.19
CA ALA A 37 -11.39 -0.96 -32.83
C ALA A 37 -9.92 -0.65 -32.55
N GLU A 38 -9.52 0.60 -32.79
CA GLU A 38 -8.36 1.16 -32.14
C GLU A 38 -8.52 0.77 -30.67
N THR A 39 -7.65 -0.13 -30.19
CA THR A 39 -7.71 -0.61 -28.81
C THR A 39 -7.49 0.60 -27.93
N ARG A 40 -8.60 1.18 -27.44
CA ARG A 40 -8.55 2.36 -26.58
C ARG A 40 -7.60 2.05 -25.44
N PRO A 41 -6.63 2.94 -25.14
CA PRO A 41 -5.75 2.72 -24.02
C PRO A 41 -6.61 2.55 -22.77
N LYS A 42 -6.41 1.44 -22.05
CA LYS A 42 -7.17 1.14 -20.84
C LYS A 42 -7.03 2.30 -19.86
N SER A 43 -8.13 2.72 -19.25
CA SER A 43 -8.04 3.70 -18.17
C SER A 43 -7.27 3.10 -17.00
N LYS A 44 -6.46 3.93 -16.33
CA LYS A 44 -5.78 3.51 -15.10
C LYS A 44 -6.85 3.27 -14.04
N ILE A 45 -7.08 2.01 -13.68
CA ILE A 45 -8.06 1.61 -12.67
C ILE A 45 -7.65 2.23 -11.34
N SER A 46 -8.53 3.05 -10.77
CA SER A 46 -8.34 3.60 -9.42
C SER A 46 -8.84 2.62 -8.36
N ILE A 47 -8.02 2.34 -7.35
CA ILE A 47 -8.40 1.49 -6.21
C ILE A 47 -8.88 2.37 -5.05
N MET A 48 -10.13 2.18 -4.66
CA MET A 48 -10.76 2.94 -3.59
C MET A 48 -11.09 2.05 -2.40
N SER A 49 -10.60 2.42 -1.23
CA SER A 49 -10.90 1.74 0.03
C SER A 49 -12.18 2.32 0.63
N HIS A 50 -13.20 1.50 0.84
CA HIS A 50 -14.40 1.90 1.55
C HIS A 50 -14.07 2.09 3.04
N ARG A 51 -14.22 3.31 3.58
CA ARG A 51 -13.98 3.62 5.01
C ARG A 51 -12.59 3.27 5.56
N GLY A 52 -11.62 3.05 4.68
CA GLY A 52 -10.27 2.57 5.01
C GLY A 52 -10.21 1.04 5.19
N VAL A 53 -9.34 0.57 6.08
CA VAL A 53 -9.30 -0.84 6.53
C VAL A 53 -10.25 -1.03 7.70
N TYR A 54 -11.12 -2.04 7.66
CA TYR A 54 -12.09 -2.25 8.73
C TYR A 54 -12.61 -3.69 8.82
N GLN A 55 -13.38 -3.96 9.88
CA GLN A 55 -13.97 -5.28 10.15
C GLN A 55 -15.15 -5.54 9.22
N THR A 56 -15.03 -6.56 8.38
CA THR A 56 -16.12 -6.98 7.48
C THR A 56 -17.09 -7.93 8.18
N TYR A 57 -18.28 -8.11 7.60
CA TYR A 57 -19.40 -8.86 8.19
C TYR A 57 -20.23 -9.58 7.11
N PRO A 58 -20.91 -10.70 7.44
CA PRO A 58 -21.81 -11.37 6.51
C PRO A 58 -23.00 -10.47 6.14
N ARG A 59 -23.27 -10.34 4.84
CA ARG A 59 -24.33 -9.47 4.30
C ARG A 59 -25.71 -10.13 4.18
N THR A 60 -25.80 -11.44 4.42
CA THR A 60 -27.07 -12.17 4.33
C THR A 60 -28.06 -11.63 5.37
N GLY A 61 -29.25 -11.23 4.90
CA GLY A 61 -30.36 -10.79 5.76
C GLY A 61 -30.19 -9.43 6.41
N LEU A 62 -29.34 -8.54 5.89
CA LEU A 62 -29.23 -7.16 6.40
C LEU A 62 -30.54 -6.39 6.19
N GLN A 63 -30.98 -5.72 7.25
CA GLN A 63 -32.01 -4.69 7.25
C GLN A 63 -31.39 -3.32 7.58
N PRO A 64 -32.05 -2.19 7.26
CA PRO A 64 -31.54 -0.86 7.57
C PRO A 64 -31.09 -0.64 9.02
N GLU A 65 -31.78 -1.28 9.97
CA GLU A 65 -31.56 -1.21 11.41
C GLU A 65 -30.57 -2.27 11.94
N THR A 66 -30.03 -3.14 11.08
CA THR A 66 -29.10 -4.18 11.52
C THR A 66 -27.79 -3.57 12.03
N CYS A 67 -27.45 -3.81 13.29
CA CYS A 67 -26.14 -3.43 13.80
C CYS A 67 -25.06 -4.36 13.22
N THR A 68 -24.21 -3.79 12.37
CA THR A 68 -23.17 -4.53 11.67
C THR A 68 -21.95 -4.84 12.54
N ALA A 69 -21.72 -4.04 13.60
CA ALA A 69 -20.65 -4.29 14.57
C ALA A 69 -20.88 -5.59 15.37
N GLU A 70 -22.14 -6.00 15.57
CA GLU A 70 -22.49 -7.18 16.36
C GLU A 70 -22.33 -8.52 15.63
N ARG A 71 -21.93 -8.48 14.35
CA ARG A 71 -21.87 -9.65 13.48
C ARG A 71 -20.65 -9.65 12.56
N ILE A 72 -19.54 -9.10 13.02
CA ILE A 72 -18.29 -9.12 12.25
C ILE A 72 -17.77 -10.54 12.07
N HIS A 73 -16.97 -10.73 11.03
CA HIS A 73 -16.13 -11.91 10.94
C HIS A 73 -15.11 -11.95 12.09
N PRO A 74 -14.56 -13.13 12.44
CA PRO A 74 -13.43 -13.21 13.36
C PRO A 74 -12.34 -12.21 12.96
N PRO A 75 -11.92 -11.32 13.87
CA PRO A 75 -11.07 -10.21 13.51
C PRO A 75 -9.65 -10.68 13.17
N ILE A 76 -9.09 -10.12 12.10
CA ILE A 76 -7.71 -10.41 11.65
C ILE A 76 -6.75 -9.24 11.87
N HIS A 77 -7.26 -8.10 12.32
CA HIS A 77 -6.51 -6.90 12.70
C HIS A 77 -7.32 -6.05 13.70
N THR A 78 -6.67 -5.07 14.35
CA THR A 78 -7.30 -4.19 15.36
C THR A 78 -7.85 -2.88 14.82
N ILE A 79 -7.79 -2.69 13.50
CA ILE A 79 -8.16 -1.44 12.83
C ILE A 79 -9.68 -1.33 12.66
N LEU A 80 -10.22 -0.13 12.85
CA LEU A 80 -11.65 0.22 12.77
C LEU A 80 -11.93 1.23 11.67
N GLU A 81 -13.09 1.14 11.02
CA GLU A 81 -13.52 2.03 9.94
C GLU A 81 -13.48 3.51 10.32
N ASN A 82 -13.30 4.39 9.33
CA ASN A 82 -13.43 5.84 9.53
C ASN A 82 -12.46 6.43 10.57
N THR A 83 -11.32 5.77 10.82
CA THR A 83 -10.26 6.24 11.72
C THR A 83 -8.98 6.63 10.98
N ILE A 84 -8.15 7.49 11.57
CA ILE A 84 -6.85 7.86 11.00
C ILE A 84 -5.94 6.63 10.81
N PRO A 85 -5.79 5.69 11.78
CA PRO A 85 -5.03 4.46 11.56
C PRO A 85 -5.56 3.60 10.40
N SER A 86 -6.88 3.57 10.21
CA SER A 86 -7.51 2.85 9.10
C SER A 86 -7.19 3.44 7.73
N MET A 87 -7.21 4.76 7.63
CA MET A 87 -6.83 5.47 6.41
C MET A 87 -5.34 5.32 6.11
N ALA A 88 -4.48 5.44 7.13
CA ALA A 88 -3.04 5.23 6.98
C ALA A 88 -2.74 3.83 6.40
N MET A 89 -3.31 2.79 7.01
CA MET A 89 -3.12 1.41 6.54
C MET A 89 -3.68 1.22 5.12
N ALA A 90 -4.82 1.81 4.78
CA ALA A 90 -5.36 1.72 3.42
C ALA A 90 -4.40 2.32 2.37
N PHE A 91 -3.77 3.46 2.66
CA PHE A 91 -2.78 4.06 1.76
C PHE A 91 -1.47 3.27 1.69
N GLU A 92 -1.02 2.68 2.80
CA GLU A 92 0.11 1.75 2.83
C GLU A 92 -0.15 0.53 1.93
N LEU A 93 -1.40 0.04 1.94
CA LEU A 93 -1.94 -1.01 1.08
C LEU A 93 -2.34 -0.49 -0.31
N ASN A 94 -1.76 0.60 -0.79
CA ASN A 94 -1.90 1.10 -2.16
C ASN A 94 -3.30 1.61 -2.57
N ALA A 95 -4.20 1.92 -1.65
CA ALA A 95 -5.41 2.67 -2.01
C ALA A 95 -5.05 4.00 -2.70
N ASP A 96 -5.72 4.33 -3.80
CA ASP A 96 -5.60 5.63 -4.46
C ASP A 96 -6.45 6.69 -3.78
N ALA A 97 -7.56 6.27 -3.16
CA ALA A 97 -8.42 7.10 -2.34
C ALA A 97 -9.07 6.28 -1.22
N VAL A 98 -9.43 6.95 -0.14
CA VAL A 98 -10.26 6.39 0.92
C VAL A 98 -11.61 7.09 0.91
N GLU A 99 -12.69 6.34 0.82
CA GLU A 99 -14.02 6.88 1.10
C GLU A 99 -14.22 6.98 2.61
N LEU A 100 -14.89 8.04 3.07
CA LEU A 100 -15.20 8.25 4.48
C LEU A 100 -16.59 8.84 4.63
N ASP A 101 -17.22 8.56 5.76
CA ASP A 101 -18.57 9.01 6.07
C ASP A 101 -18.53 10.21 7.02
N VAL A 102 -19.32 11.25 6.73
CA VAL A 102 -19.35 12.46 7.57
C VAL A 102 -20.74 12.84 8.07
N HIS A 103 -20.73 13.38 9.29
CA HIS A 103 -21.86 14.03 9.95
C HIS A 103 -21.46 15.41 10.48
N SER A 104 -22.39 16.35 10.52
CA SER A 104 -22.23 17.58 11.33
C SER A 104 -22.68 17.34 12.76
N THR A 105 -22.00 17.95 13.73
CA THR A 105 -22.40 18.03 15.14
C THR A 105 -23.25 19.27 15.41
N ILE A 106 -23.93 19.33 16.57
CA ILE A 106 -24.79 20.46 16.94
C ILE A 106 -24.00 21.76 17.16
N ASP A 107 -22.72 21.63 17.53
CA ASP A 107 -21.75 22.71 17.72
C ASP A 107 -20.89 23.01 16.46
N GLY A 108 -21.32 22.52 15.29
CA GLY A 108 -20.80 22.94 13.99
C GLY A 108 -19.45 22.34 13.60
N LYS A 109 -19.12 21.14 14.08
CA LYS A 109 -17.97 20.35 13.62
C LYS A 109 -18.40 19.31 12.59
N ILE A 110 -17.48 18.91 11.72
CA ILE A 110 -17.66 17.76 10.82
C ILE A 110 -16.88 16.57 11.36
N VAL A 111 -17.60 15.57 11.86
CA VAL A 111 -17.04 14.31 12.37
C VAL A 111 -17.08 13.22 11.31
N VAL A 112 -16.13 12.30 11.39
CA VAL A 112 -16.00 11.17 10.47
C VAL A 112 -16.50 9.90 11.17
N PHE A 113 -17.70 9.46 10.79
CA PHE A 113 -18.41 8.34 11.39
C PHE A 113 -19.54 7.88 10.46
N HIS A 114 -19.82 6.58 10.43
CA HIS A 114 -20.81 6.02 9.50
C HIS A 114 -22.24 6.04 10.04
N ASP A 115 -22.43 5.65 11.30
CA ASP A 115 -23.75 5.29 11.81
C ASP A 115 -24.58 6.52 12.16
N TRP A 116 -25.88 6.44 11.86
CA TRP A 116 -26.84 7.49 12.19
C TRP A 116 -27.03 7.66 13.70
N THR A 117 -26.98 6.55 14.44
CA THR A 117 -27.06 6.52 15.90
C THR A 117 -25.82 5.84 16.49
N LEU A 118 -25.54 6.15 17.76
CA LEU A 118 -24.26 5.80 18.40
C LEU A 118 -24.18 4.38 18.94
N GLU A 119 -25.32 3.72 19.18
CA GLU A 119 -25.41 2.50 19.98
C GLU A 119 -24.71 1.29 19.33
N CYS A 120 -24.67 1.24 18.00
CA CYS A 120 -24.16 0.06 17.31
C CYS A 120 -22.65 -0.14 17.50
N ARG A 121 -21.86 0.94 17.44
CA ARG A 121 -20.39 0.87 17.50
C ARG A 121 -19.80 1.41 18.78
N THR A 122 -20.51 2.28 19.48
CA THR A 122 -19.97 3.05 20.59
C THR A 122 -20.59 2.70 21.94
N ASN A 123 -20.04 3.25 23.02
CA ASN A 123 -20.64 3.26 24.36
C ASN A 123 -21.62 4.41 24.60
N GLY A 124 -21.89 5.24 23.58
CA GLY A 124 -22.82 6.36 23.64
C GLY A 124 -24.24 6.00 23.22
N LYS A 125 -25.14 6.97 23.33
CA LYS A 125 -26.54 6.88 22.90
C LYS A 125 -26.99 8.15 22.16
N GLY A 126 -27.98 8.00 21.29
CA GLY A 126 -28.62 9.09 20.55
C GLY A 126 -28.15 9.23 19.10
N VAL A 127 -28.72 10.22 18.41
CA VAL A 127 -28.41 10.54 17.01
C VAL A 127 -27.07 11.26 16.93
N THR A 128 -26.17 10.80 16.06
CA THR A 128 -24.80 11.35 15.92
C THR A 128 -24.79 12.86 15.72
N GLN A 129 -25.73 13.40 14.94
CA GLN A 129 -25.79 14.83 14.61
C GLN A 129 -26.32 15.74 15.71
N GLU A 130 -27.02 15.18 16.69
CA GLU A 130 -27.63 15.93 17.78
C GLU A 130 -26.67 16.13 18.96
N GLN A 131 -25.44 15.63 18.81
CA GLN A 131 -24.41 15.66 19.84
C GLN A 131 -23.39 16.78 19.61
N THR A 132 -22.70 17.18 20.68
CA THR A 132 -21.50 18.01 20.61
C THR A 132 -20.29 17.18 20.23
N PHE A 133 -19.26 17.81 19.65
CA PHE A 133 -18.03 17.12 19.31
C PHE A 133 -17.33 16.54 20.54
N ASP A 134 -17.29 17.28 21.65
CA ASP A 134 -16.61 16.82 22.87
C ASP A 134 -17.22 15.53 23.43
N TYR A 135 -18.55 15.37 23.36
CA TYR A 135 -19.20 14.13 23.74
C TYR A 135 -18.82 13.00 22.78
N LEU A 136 -18.96 13.21 21.46
CA LEU A 136 -18.61 12.20 20.45
C LEU A 136 -17.15 11.76 20.55
N ARG A 137 -16.25 12.70 20.83
CA ARG A 137 -14.82 12.45 21.00
C ARG A 137 -14.51 11.59 22.22
N SER A 138 -15.35 11.65 23.26
CA SER A 138 -15.16 10.85 24.47
C SER A 138 -15.55 9.37 24.31
N LEU A 139 -16.24 9.03 23.23
CA LEU A 139 -16.75 7.67 23.00
C LEU A 139 -15.67 6.72 22.46
N ASP A 140 -15.78 5.45 22.84
CA ASP A 140 -15.00 4.36 22.27
C ASP A 140 -15.74 3.80 21.05
N ILE A 141 -15.26 4.09 19.84
CA ILE A 141 -15.91 3.60 18.60
C ILE A 141 -15.69 2.11 18.32
N GLY A 142 -14.90 1.41 19.15
CA GLY A 142 -14.71 -0.04 19.10
C GLY A 142 -15.62 -0.83 20.03
N TYR A 143 -16.47 -0.14 20.80
CA TYR A 143 -17.18 -0.72 21.94
C TYR A 143 -18.18 -1.84 21.58
N GLY A 144 -18.92 -1.68 20.48
CA GLY A 144 -20.03 -2.56 20.10
C GLY A 144 -19.63 -3.81 19.30
N TYR A 145 -18.38 -3.88 18.84
CA TYR A 145 -17.94 -4.95 17.94
C TYR A 145 -17.89 -6.33 18.62
N THR A 146 -18.44 -7.35 17.96
CA THR A 146 -18.40 -8.76 18.39
C THR A 146 -18.50 -9.71 17.18
N ALA A 147 -17.76 -10.82 17.23
CA ALA A 147 -17.82 -11.89 16.23
C ALA A 147 -18.54 -13.16 16.74
N ASP A 148 -18.95 -13.19 18.01
CA ASP A 148 -19.34 -14.42 18.71
C ASP A 148 -20.63 -14.28 19.54
N ASN A 149 -21.57 -13.47 19.05
CA ASN A 149 -22.86 -13.17 19.69
C ASN A 149 -22.68 -12.59 21.11
N HIS A 150 -21.88 -11.53 21.24
CA HIS A 150 -21.63 -10.76 22.46
C HIS A 150 -20.88 -11.52 23.57
N LYS A 151 -20.24 -12.65 23.26
CA LYS A 151 -19.40 -13.34 24.27
C LYS A 151 -18.10 -12.58 24.48
N THR A 152 -17.55 -11.97 23.42
CA THR A 152 -16.34 -11.15 23.48
C THR A 152 -16.50 -9.84 22.71
N HIS A 153 -15.76 -8.82 23.14
CA HIS A 153 -15.70 -7.51 22.51
C HIS A 153 -14.25 -7.09 22.25
N PRO A 154 -13.62 -7.61 21.19
CA PRO A 154 -12.17 -7.55 21.01
C PRO A 154 -11.59 -6.15 20.83
N PHE A 155 -12.41 -5.15 20.51
CA PHE A 155 -11.97 -3.77 20.29
C PHE A 155 -12.41 -2.80 21.38
N ARG A 156 -13.16 -3.28 22.38
CA ARG A 156 -13.59 -2.47 23.51
C ARG A 156 -12.39 -2.16 24.40
N CYS A 157 -12.15 -0.88 24.65
CA CYS A 157 -11.07 -0.46 25.53
C CYS A 157 -11.40 -0.82 26.98
N ASN A 158 -10.51 -1.58 27.63
CA ASN A 158 -10.69 -2.02 29.01
C ASN A 158 -9.99 -1.06 29.98
N PRO A 159 -10.71 -0.35 30.86
CA PRO A 159 -10.12 0.57 31.83
C PRO A 159 -9.13 -0.07 32.81
N ALA A 160 -9.20 -1.39 33.01
CA ALA A 160 -8.27 -2.13 33.86
C ALA A 160 -6.96 -2.52 33.14
N SER A 161 -6.86 -2.30 31.84
CA SER A 161 -5.69 -2.67 31.04
C SER A 161 -4.62 -1.58 31.04
N SER A 162 -3.34 -1.96 31.02
CA SER A 162 -2.22 -1.02 30.96
C SER A 162 -2.16 -0.22 29.66
N ASP A 163 -2.80 -0.69 28.59
CA ASP A 163 -2.88 -0.04 27.28
C ASP A 163 -4.14 0.82 27.09
N TYR A 164 -4.96 1.02 28.13
CA TYR A 164 -6.26 1.69 28.02
C TYR A 164 -6.17 3.07 27.36
N ALA A 165 -5.21 3.91 27.76
CA ALA A 165 -5.04 5.26 27.21
C ALA A 165 -4.69 5.24 25.71
N GLU A 166 -3.88 4.27 25.28
CA GLU A 166 -3.53 4.09 23.87
C GLU A 166 -4.73 3.56 23.07
N CYS A 167 -5.47 2.60 23.64
CA CYS A 167 -6.69 2.08 23.03
C CYS A 167 -7.72 3.20 22.80
N ILE A 168 -8.01 4.02 23.82
CA ILE A 168 -8.95 5.13 23.70
C ILE A 168 -8.48 6.11 22.64
N LYS A 169 -7.20 6.52 22.66
CA LYS A 169 -6.64 7.41 21.64
C LYS A 169 -6.81 6.87 20.22
N ARG A 170 -6.64 5.55 20.02
CA ARG A 170 -6.85 4.88 18.73
C ARG A 170 -8.32 4.83 18.32
N ASN A 171 -9.24 4.68 19.28
CA ASN A 171 -10.68 4.50 19.06
C ASN A 171 -11.49 5.81 19.16
N GLN A 172 -10.85 6.98 19.14
CA GLN A 172 -11.54 8.27 19.11
C GLN A 172 -12.16 8.54 17.74
N MET A 173 -13.38 9.09 17.73
CA MET A 173 -14.02 9.61 16.51
C MET A 173 -13.25 10.85 16.01
N PRO A 174 -12.67 10.85 14.79
CA PRO A 174 -11.92 11.98 14.28
C PRO A 174 -12.82 13.03 13.62
N THR A 175 -12.32 14.26 13.52
CA THR A 175 -12.92 15.28 12.63
C THR A 175 -12.37 15.18 11.22
N LEU A 176 -13.11 15.72 10.24
CA LEU A 176 -12.61 15.83 8.87
C LEU A 176 -11.30 16.64 8.80
N ARG A 177 -11.18 17.71 9.61
CA ARG A 177 -9.96 18.51 9.68
C ARG A 177 -8.75 17.68 10.09
N GLU A 178 -8.89 16.85 11.13
CA GLU A 178 -7.80 16.01 11.63
C GLU A 178 -7.39 14.97 10.60
N VAL A 179 -8.35 14.39 9.90
CA VAL A 179 -8.09 13.48 8.78
C VAL A 179 -7.30 14.19 7.68
N LEU A 180 -7.77 15.34 7.18
CA LEU A 180 -7.11 16.04 6.07
C LEU A 180 -5.75 16.64 6.48
N GLN A 181 -5.56 16.97 7.76
CA GLN A 181 -4.27 17.38 8.30
C GLN A 181 -3.27 16.21 8.40
N ALA A 182 -3.73 15.01 8.75
CA ALA A 182 -2.89 13.82 8.78
C ALA A 182 -2.48 13.35 7.37
N PHE A 183 -3.28 13.68 6.35
CA PHE A 183 -3.12 13.19 4.98
C PHE A 183 -3.22 14.29 3.91
N PRO A 184 -2.36 15.32 3.92
CA PRO A 184 -2.52 16.54 3.12
C PRO A 184 -2.42 16.33 1.60
N TYR A 185 -1.82 15.21 1.16
CA TYR A 185 -1.58 14.89 -0.26
C TYR A 185 -2.42 13.74 -0.79
N TYR A 186 -3.18 13.07 0.09
CA TYR A 186 -3.97 11.91 -0.30
C TYR A 186 -5.35 12.31 -0.81
N ARG A 187 -6.04 11.35 -1.44
CA ARG A 187 -7.38 11.56 -1.97
C ARG A 187 -8.42 10.94 -1.06
N PHE A 188 -9.51 11.66 -0.87
CA PHE A 188 -10.66 11.17 -0.11
C PHE A 188 -11.94 11.33 -0.90
N VAL A 189 -12.88 10.42 -0.68
CA VAL A 189 -14.25 10.55 -1.15
C VAL A 189 -15.13 10.77 0.06
N ILE A 190 -15.76 11.94 0.15
CA ILE A 190 -16.60 12.33 1.29
C ILE A 190 -18.04 11.90 0.99
N ASN A 191 -18.55 10.98 1.80
CA ASN A 191 -19.96 10.61 1.84
C ASN A 191 -20.69 11.40 2.91
N MET A 192 -21.54 12.34 2.52
CA MET A 192 -22.35 13.08 3.47
C MET A 192 -23.62 12.31 3.81
N LYS A 193 -23.62 11.66 4.98
CA LYS A 193 -24.72 10.83 5.48
C LYS A 193 -25.98 11.66 5.73
N SER A 194 -25.79 12.88 6.20
CA SER A 194 -26.86 13.75 6.66
C SER A 194 -27.21 14.82 5.66
N ALA A 195 -28.14 14.49 4.77
CA ALA A 195 -28.59 15.33 3.67
C ALA A 195 -29.48 16.51 4.12
N SER A 196 -28.88 17.43 4.91
CA SER A 196 -29.49 18.66 5.41
C SER A 196 -28.71 19.89 4.95
N GLU A 197 -29.41 21.01 4.87
CA GLU A 197 -28.86 22.34 4.58
C GLU A 197 -27.78 22.77 5.56
N PHE A 198 -28.03 22.51 6.84
CA PHE A 198 -27.08 22.82 7.91
C PHE A 198 -25.78 22.03 7.75
N THR A 199 -25.87 20.72 7.49
CA THR A 199 -24.69 19.87 7.27
C THR A 199 -23.90 20.35 6.06
N LEU A 200 -24.57 20.64 4.94
CA LEU A 200 -23.94 21.12 3.72
C LEU A 200 -23.18 22.43 3.95
N ASN A 201 -23.84 23.43 4.56
CA ASN A 201 -23.22 24.73 4.81
C ASN A 201 -22.04 24.62 5.78
N THR A 202 -22.16 23.78 6.82
CA THR A 202 -21.07 23.50 7.78
C THR A 202 -19.88 22.85 7.07
N LEU A 203 -20.12 21.85 6.22
CA LEU A 203 -19.08 21.18 5.46
C LEU A 203 -18.39 22.12 4.47
N VAL A 204 -19.14 22.96 3.75
CA VAL A 204 -18.58 23.96 2.82
C VAL A 204 -17.70 24.97 3.56
N ALA A 205 -18.15 25.47 4.72
CA ALA A 205 -17.35 26.37 5.54
C ALA A 205 -16.05 25.70 6.02
N GLU A 206 -16.14 24.44 6.45
CA GLU A 206 -14.97 23.68 6.91
C GLU A 206 -13.98 23.39 5.78
N LEU A 207 -14.45 22.97 4.60
CA LEU A 207 -13.60 22.74 3.43
C LEU A 207 -12.86 24.00 2.98
N ARG A 208 -13.55 25.14 2.94
CA ARG A 208 -12.93 26.44 2.63
C ARG A 208 -11.89 26.83 3.68
N SER A 209 -12.22 26.64 4.95
CA SER A 209 -11.30 26.90 6.05
C SER A 209 -10.05 26.01 5.97
N ILE A 210 -10.20 24.71 5.72
CA ILE A 210 -9.10 23.76 5.55
C ILE A 210 -8.22 24.15 4.35
N SER A 211 -8.82 24.46 3.20
CA SER A 211 -8.08 24.94 2.02
C SER A 211 -7.25 26.18 2.35
N ASN A 212 -7.85 27.18 3.00
CA ASN A 212 -7.18 28.43 3.33
C ASN A 212 -6.11 28.30 4.43
N THR A 213 -6.32 27.45 5.43
CA THR A 213 -5.45 27.35 6.61
C THR A 213 -4.38 26.28 6.49
N LEU A 214 -4.68 25.16 5.83
CA LEU A 214 -3.76 24.04 5.64
C LEU A 214 -3.18 23.98 4.22
N GLY A 215 -3.64 24.82 3.30
CA GLY A 215 -3.22 24.77 1.89
C GLY A 215 -3.69 23.50 1.18
N TYR A 216 -4.73 22.82 1.70
CA TYR A 216 -5.19 21.55 1.15
C TYR A 216 -5.79 21.75 -0.24
N ASN A 217 -5.32 20.98 -1.22
CA ASN A 217 -5.86 21.04 -2.58
C ASN A 217 -7.21 20.32 -2.66
N LEU A 218 -8.32 21.07 -2.71
CA LEU A 218 -9.68 20.51 -2.76
C LEU A 218 -9.92 19.62 -3.99
N ARG A 219 -9.10 19.69 -5.05
CA ARG A 219 -9.16 18.75 -6.19
C ARG A 219 -8.78 17.31 -5.82
N ASN A 220 -8.16 17.10 -4.66
CA ASN A 220 -7.90 15.77 -4.11
C ASN A 220 -9.14 15.17 -3.42
N LEU A 221 -10.23 15.91 -3.30
CA LEU A 221 -11.45 15.44 -2.65
C LEU A 221 -12.53 15.19 -3.71
N SER A 222 -13.21 14.07 -3.58
CA SER A 222 -14.51 13.85 -4.22
C SER A 222 -15.61 13.93 -3.17
N PHE A 223 -16.84 14.22 -3.58
CA PHE A 223 -18.00 14.28 -2.69
C PHE A 223 -19.22 13.61 -3.33
N TYR A 224 -19.98 12.91 -2.50
CA TYR A 224 -21.32 12.47 -2.86
C TYR A 224 -22.26 12.47 -1.66
N CYS A 225 -23.55 12.55 -1.96
CA CYS A 225 -24.66 12.45 -1.04
C CYS A 225 -25.79 11.67 -1.73
N SER A 226 -26.65 11.02 -0.95
CA SER A 226 -27.79 10.27 -1.46
C SER A 226 -28.84 11.14 -2.17
N LYS A 227 -28.86 12.46 -1.88
CA LYS A 227 -29.77 13.44 -2.50
C LYS A 227 -29.07 14.21 -3.62
N GLN A 228 -29.64 14.18 -4.83
CA GLN A 228 -29.07 14.82 -6.00
C GLN A 228 -28.99 16.35 -5.85
N GLU A 229 -29.99 16.97 -5.23
CA GLU A 229 -30.06 18.43 -5.05
C GLU A 229 -28.90 18.94 -4.20
N ILE A 230 -28.45 18.14 -3.23
CA ILE A 230 -27.29 18.44 -2.40
C ILE A 230 -26.00 18.32 -3.21
N ASN A 231 -25.86 17.30 -4.05
CA ASN A 231 -24.69 17.13 -4.93
C ASN A 231 -24.54 18.34 -5.87
N GLU A 232 -25.64 18.75 -6.51
CA GLU A 232 -25.66 19.91 -7.41
C GLU A 232 -25.30 21.21 -6.69
N ARG A 233 -25.81 21.39 -5.48
CA ARG A 233 -25.44 22.55 -4.66
C ARG A 233 -23.99 22.51 -4.21
N MET A 234 -23.48 21.37 -3.77
CA MET A 234 -22.06 21.23 -3.41
C MET A 234 -21.18 21.64 -4.59
N LYS A 235 -21.49 21.15 -5.79
CA LYS A 235 -20.73 21.49 -7.00
C LYS A 235 -20.78 22.99 -7.32
N LYS A 236 -21.90 23.67 -7.08
CA LYS A 236 -22.03 25.12 -7.24
C LYS A 236 -21.26 25.91 -6.16
N LEU A 237 -21.28 25.44 -4.92
CA LEU A 237 -20.67 26.13 -3.77
C LEU A 237 -19.15 25.93 -3.67
N VAL A 238 -18.65 24.78 -4.14
CA VAL A 238 -17.22 24.41 -4.13
C VAL A 238 -16.85 23.83 -5.51
N PRO A 239 -16.70 24.68 -6.54
CA PRO A 239 -16.45 24.20 -7.91
C PRO A 239 -15.17 23.39 -8.09
N GLU A 240 -14.17 23.59 -7.22
CA GLU A 240 -12.90 22.86 -7.25
C GLU A 240 -13.04 21.38 -6.86
N LEU A 241 -14.12 21.02 -6.15
CA LEU A 241 -14.38 19.68 -5.66
C LEU A 241 -14.85 18.77 -6.81
N ASP A 242 -14.38 17.53 -6.82
CA ASP A 242 -14.92 16.50 -7.71
C ASP A 242 -16.27 16.03 -7.17
N VAL A 243 -17.36 16.29 -7.90
CA VAL A 243 -18.71 15.87 -7.50
C VAL A 243 -19.29 15.06 -8.65
N PRO A 244 -19.03 13.74 -8.70
CA PRO A 244 -19.53 12.90 -9.77
C PRO A 244 -21.05 12.88 -9.77
N LYS A 245 -21.66 12.78 -10.95
CA LYS A 245 -23.10 12.58 -11.07
C LYS A 245 -23.42 11.15 -10.64
N LEU A 246 -23.73 11.00 -9.35
CA LEU A 246 -23.85 9.71 -8.66
C LEU A 246 -25.05 9.72 -7.70
N THR A 247 -26.15 9.09 -8.13
CA THR A 247 -27.26 8.70 -7.25
C THR A 247 -27.79 7.33 -7.64
N MET A 248 -28.36 6.61 -6.66
CA MET A 248 -28.93 5.28 -6.94
C MET A 248 -30.06 5.33 -7.98
N GLY A 249 -30.86 6.40 -8.01
CA GLY A 249 -31.89 6.60 -9.03
C GLY A 249 -31.30 6.72 -10.44
N LEU A 250 -30.33 7.63 -10.62
CA LEU A 250 -29.68 7.83 -11.91
C LEU A 250 -28.96 6.56 -12.39
N VAL A 251 -28.20 5.90 -11.51
CA VAL A 251 -27.48 4.66 -11.88
C VAL A 251 -28.45 3.60 -12.35
N LYS A 252 -29.57 3.42 -11.64
CA LYS A 252 -30.63 2.48 -12.01
C LYS A 252 -31.24 2.84 -13.37
N ASP A 253 -31.56 4.11 -13.61
CA ASP A 253 -32.17 4.57 -14.84
C ASP A 253 -31.21 4.41 -16.04
N CYS A 254 -29.94 4.75 -15.85
CA CYS A 254 -28.90 4.57 -16.86
C CYS A 254 -28.71 3.11 -17.25
N LEU A 255 -28.57 2.22 -16.27
CA LEU A 255 -28.36 0.79 -16.55
C LEU A 255 -29.63 0.15 -17.13
N THR A 256 -30.81 0.45 -16.58
CA THR A 256 -32.07 -0.10 -17.10
C THR A 256 -32.37 0.40 -18.51
N GLY A 257 -32.13 1.69 -18.78
CA GLY A 257 -32.25 2.28 -20.11
C GLY A 257 -31.29 1.61 -21.09
N TYR A 258 -30.02 1.43 -20.70
CA TYR A 258 -29.02 0.75 -21.51
C TYR A 258 -29.45 -0.66 -21.92
N PHE A 259 -29.93 -1.48 -20.98
CA PHE A 259 -30.38 -2.86 -21.30
C PHE A 259 -31.66 -2.92 -22.12
N LYS A 260 -32.47 -1.86 -22.14
CA LYS A 260 -33.69 -1.79 -22.96
C LYS A 260 -33.41 -1.27 -24.37
N GLU A 261 -32.56 -0.26 -24.49
CA GLU A 261 -32.37 0.51 -25.72
C GLU A 261 -31.05 0.20 -26.44
N GLY A 262 -30.14 -0.53 -25.79
CA GLY A 262 -28.82 -0.88 -26.32
C GLY A 262 -27.81 0.27 -26.34
N SER A 263 -28.14 1.40 -25.71
CA SER A 263 -27.27 2.58 -25.61
C SER A 263 -27.60 3.42 -24.37
N PHE A 264 -26.62 4.19 -23.89
CA PHE A 264 -26.85 5.12 -22.79
C PHE A 264 -27.54 6.40 -23.28
N GLN A 265 -28.51 6.86 -22.50
CA GLN A 265 -29.16 8.15 -22.73
C GLN A 265 -28.24 9.31 -22.34
N ASP A 266 -28.43 10.50 -22.94
CA ASP A 266 -27.63 11.69 -22.64
C ASP A 266 -27.67 12.11 -21.16
N VAL A 267 -28.74 11.78 -20.44
CA VAL A 267 -28.82 12.00 -18.99
C VAL A 267 -27.73 11.26 -18.21
N CYS A 268 -27.11 10.23 -18.79
CA CYS A 268 -26.02 9.47 -18.18
C CYS A 268 -24.64 10.06 -18.44
N ARG A 269 -24.53 11.10 -19.27
CA ARG A 269 -23.25 11.75 -19.59
C ARG A 269 -22.56 12.26 -18.32
N ASP A 270 -21.24 12.09 -18.27
CA ASP A 270 -20.37 12.48 -17.14
C ASP A 270 -20.72 11.81 -15.79
N SER A 271 -21.51 10.72 -15.81
CA SER A 271 -21.90 10.00 -14.60
C SER A 271 -20.83 9.03 -14.11
N PHE A 272 -20.88 8.72 -12.81
CA PHE A 272 -20.18 7.57 -12.27
C PHE A 272 -21.20 6.46 -12.02
N LEU A 273 -21.00 5.31 -12.66
CA LEU A 273 -21.90 4.16 -12.62
C LEU A 273 -21.24 3.03 -11.81
N PRO A 274 -21.46 2.96 -10.49
CA PRO A 274 -21.02 1.83 -9.68
C PRO A 274 -21.91 0.62 -9.94
N LEU A 275 -21.29 -0.47 -10.36
CA LEU A 275 -21.89 -1.78 -10.54
C LEU A 275 -21.43 -2.70 -9.41
N PRO A 276 -22.35 -3.37 -8.69
CA PRO A 276 -21.92 -4.40 -7.75
C PRO A 276 -21.27 -5.58 -8.47
N PHE A 277 -20.22 -6.15 -7.87
CA PHE A 277 -19.44 -7.23 -8.48
C PHE A 277 -20.30 -8.39 -8.98
N GLU A 278 -21.32 -8.82 -8.22
CA GLU A 278 -22.15 -9.95 -8.59
C GLU A 278 -23.06 -9.67 -9.80
N ASP A 279 -23.39 -8.40 -10.05
CA ASP A 279 -24.14 -8.01 -11.24
C ASP A 279 -23.21 -7.77 -12.42
N PHE A 280 -22.02 -7.22 -12.17
CA PHE A 280 -20.96 -7.06 -13.17
C PHE A 280 -20.52 -8.42 -13.75
N GLU A 281 -20.31 -9.43 -12.90
CA GLU A 281 -19.90 -10.78 -13.30
C GLU A 281 -20.91 -11.45 -14.25
N LYS A 282 -22.22 -11.21 -14.05
CA LYS A 282 -23.29 -11.79 -14.88
C LYS A 282 -23.35 -11.20 -16.29
N LEU A 283 -22.74 -10.03 -16.54
CA LEU A 283 -22.76 -9.39 -17.85
C LEU A 283 -21.93 -10.17 -18.88
N GLY A 284 -20.90 -10.90 -18.45
CA GLY A 284 -20.06 -11.70 -19.32
C GLY A 284 -19.49 -10.89 -20.50
N GLN A 285 -19.80 -11.31 -21.73
CA GLN A 285 -19.32 -10.64 -22.95
C GLN A 285 -19.91 -9.24 -23.16
N LEU A 286 -21.03 -8.89 -22.50
CA LEU A 286 -21.63 -7.55 -22.62
C LEU A 286 -20.80 -6.47 -21.91
N THR A 287 -19.89 -6.86 -21.00
CA THR A 287 -19.09 -5.93 -20.20
C THR A 287 -18.21 -5.02 -21.06
N GLU A 288 -17.55 -5.56 -22.09
CA GLU A 288 -16.69 -4.78 -22.98
C GLU A 288 -17.49 -3.71 -23.73
N LYS A 289 -18.66 -4.09 -24.24
CA LYS A 289 -19.54 -3.15 -24.92
C LYS A 289 -20.09 -2.09 -23.97
N LEU A 290 -20.56 -2.48 -22.79
CA LEU A 290 -21.10 -1.55 -21.80
C LEU A 290 -20.05 -0.53 -21.34
N THR A 291 -18.82 -0.98 -21.08
CA THR A 291 -17.72 -0.08 -20.69
C THR A 291 -17.34 0.88 -21.82
N ALA A 292 -17.23 0.39 -23.06
CA ALA A 292 -16.97 1.25 -24.22
C ALA A 292 -18.06 2.31 -24.45
N ASP A 293 -19.33 1.90 -24.42
CA ASP A 293 -20.47 2.81 -24.62
C ASP A 293 -20.58 3.84 -23.48
N ALA A 294 -20.22 3.48 -22.24
CA ALA A 294 -20.15 4.42 -21.13
C ALA A 294 -19.07 5.47 -21.37
N HIS A 295 -17.89 5.05 -21.83
CA HIS A 295 -16.78 5.96 -22.15
C HIS A 295 -17.10 6.91 -23.31
N ASP A 296 -17.92 6.50 -24.29
CA ASP A 296 -18.38 7.36 -25.39
C ASP A 296 -19.18 8.58 -24.93
N ILE A 297 -19.89 8.43 -23.80
CA ILE A 297 -20.61 9.53 -23.16
C ILE A 297 -19.85 10.12 -21.97
N ASN A 298 -18.54 9.87 -21.87
CA ASN A 298 -17.68 10.30 -20.76
C ASN A 298 -18.20 9.86 -19.37
N ALA A 299 -19.00 8.80 -19.30
CA ALA A 299 -19.39 8.17 -18.05
C ALA A 299 -18.28 7.20 -17.60
N LYS A 300 -18.11 7.06 -16.29
CA LYS A 300 -17.11 6.19 -15.68
C LYS A 300 -17.78 4.96 -15.07
N ILE A 301 -17.22 3.79 -15.33
CA ILE A 301 -17.69 2.52 -14.73
C ILE A 301 -16.84 2.19 -13.50
N GLY A 302 -17.50 2.01 -12.37
CA GLY A 302 -16.88 1.47 -11.17
C GLY A 302 -17.43 0.09 -10.83
N VAL A 303 -16.60 -0.79 -10.28
CA VAL A 303 -17.07 -2.06 -9.70
C VAL A 303 -16.92 -1.99 -8.19
N VAL A 304 -18.03 -2.14 -7.48
CA VAL A 304 -18.07 -2.12 -6.01
C VAL A 304 -18.12 -3.54 -5.45
N ARG A 305 -17.61 -3.73 -4.22
CA ARG A 305 -17.52 -5.03 -3.53
C ARG A 305 -16.57 -6.02 -4.21
N VAL A 306 -15.48 -5.51 -4.78
CA VAL A 306 -14.39 -6.35 -5.26
C VAL A 306 -13.51 -6.68 -4.05
N ASP A 307 -13.86 -7.74 -3.33
CA ASP A 307 -13.29 -8.01 -2.00
C ASP A 307 -12.38 -9.25 -1.96
N THR A 308 -12.16 -9.88 -3.12
CA THR A 308 -11.32 -11.09 -3.25
C THR A 308 -10.34 -10.95 -4.42
N GLU A 309 -9.24 -11.70 -4.36
CA GLU A 309 -8.28 -11.77 -5.47
C GLU A 309 -8.93 -12.24 -6.77
N ALA A 310 -9.80 -13.26 -6.71
CA ALA A 310 -10.51 -13.76 -7.89
C ALA A 310 -11.38 -12.66 -8.53
N ALA A 311 -12.12 -11.91 -7.71
CA ALA A 311 -12.92 -10.78 -8.19
C ALA A 311 -12.03 -9.69 -8.83
N TYR A 312 -10.90 -9.34 -8.19
CA TYR A 312 -9.95 -8.37 -8.72
C TYR A 312 -9.36 -8.82 -10.07
N GLN A 313 -8.91 -10.07 -10.16
CA GLN A 313 -8.38 -10.64 -11.40
C GLN A 313 -9.41 -10.69 -12.52
N HIS A 314 -10.69 -10.90 -12.19
CA HIS A 314 -11.77 -10.86 -13.17
C HIS A 314 -12.03 -9.43 -13.68
N VAL A 315 -12.25 -8.47 -12.78
CA VAL A 315 -12.66 -7.11 -13.17
C VAL A 315 -11.56 -6.34 -13.90
N THR A 316 -10.29 -6.60 -13.58
CA THR A 316 -9.13 -5.93 -14.19
C THR A 316 -8.86 -6.37 -15.64
N GLN A 317 -9.56 -7.38 -16.13
CA GLN A 317 -9.54 -7.77 -17.55
C GLN A 317 -10.26 -6.74 -18.42
N TYR A 318 -11.24 -6.02 -17.86
CA TYR A 318 -12.08 -5.06 -18.57
C TYR A 318 -11.59 -3.61 -18.41
N ASN A 319 -12.06 -2.72 -19.28
CA ASN A 319 -11.73 -1.29 -19.24
C ASN A 319 -12.63 -0.53 -18.26
N ILE A 320 -12.53 -0.84 -16.97
CA ILE A 320 -13.24 -0.13 -15.89
C ILE A 320 -12.39 1.01 -15.33
N ASP A 321 -13.01 1.98 -14.67
CA ASP A 321 -12.32 3.17 -14.17
C ASP A 321 -11.98 3.10 -12.69
N ARG A 322 -12.76 2.32 -11.91
CA ARG A 322 -12.60 2.26 -10.46
C ARG A 322 -12.97 0.90 -9.88
N ILE A 323 -12.19 0.45 -8.92
CA ILE A 323 -12.55 -0.62 -7.99
C ILE A 323 -12.84 0.01 -6.64
N TRP A 324 -13.96 -0.36 -6.03
CA TRP A 324 -14.32 0.02 -4.66
C TRP A 324 -14.39 -1.25 -3.81
N THR A 325 -13.51 -1.36 -2.83
CA THR A 325 -13.33 -2.56 -2.02
C THR A 325 -13.49 -2.29 -0.53
N ASP A 326 -14.06 -3.26 0.18
CA ASP A 326 -14.08 -3.33 1.64
C ASP A 326 -12.84 -4.07 2.18
N ARG A 327 -12.06 -4.67 1.29
CA ARG A 327 -10.91 -5.53 1.59
C ARG A 327 -9.64 -5.03 0.89
N ILE A 328 -9.27 -3.77 1.14
CA ILE A 328 -8.02 -3.21 0.61
C ILE A 328 -6.78 -4.00 1.05
N ASP A 329 -6.86 -4.67 2.21
CA ASP A 329 -5.86 -5.62 2.70
C ASP A 329 -5.67 -6.83 1.79
N ALA A 330 -6.73 -7.26 1.09
CA ALA A 330 -6.66 -8.32 0.09
C ALA A 330 -6.35 -7.79 -1.32
N ILE A 331 -6.90 -6.64 -1.69
CA ILE A 331 -6.83 -6.12 -3.07
C ILE A 331 -5.57 -5.29 -3.33
N GLY A 332 -5.25 -4.39 -2.41
CA GLY A 332 -4.15 -3.45 -2.52
C GLY A 332 -2.79 -4.08 -2.84
N PRO A 333 -2.41 -5.20 -2.19
CA PRO A 333 -1.18 -5.93 -2.51
C PRO A 333 -1.10 -6.48 -3.94
N LEU A 334 -2.23 -6.68 -4.62
CA LEU A 334 -2.32 -7.24 -5.97
C LEU A 334 -2.05 -6.21 -7.07
N VAL A 335 -2.07 -4.91 -6.74
CA VAL A 335 -1.74 -3.83 -7.67
C VAL A 335 -0.31 -4.03 -8.18
N LYS A 336 -0.15 -4.07 -9.50
CA LYS A 336 1.13 -4.22 -10.20
C LYS A 336 1.60 -2.90 -10.77
N PHE A 337 2.92 -2.80 -10.93
CA PHE A 337 3.58 -1.66 -11.54
C PHE A 337 4.53 -2.19 -12.61
N ASP A 338 4.11 -2.07 -13.88
CA ASP A 338 4.77 -2.73 -15.00
C ASP A 338 6.23 -2.29 -15.18
N GLN A 339 6.52 -1.01 -14.93
CA GLN A 339 7.89 -0.50 -14.95
C GLN A 339 8.75 -1.20 -13.90
N VAL A 340 8.24 -1.32 -12.66
CA VAL A 340 8.96 -2.01 -11.58
C VAL A 340 9.17 -3.49 -11.87
N ASP A 341 8.15 -4.17 -12.38
CA ASP A 341 8.26 -5.58 -12.79
C ASP A 341 9.28 -5.77 -13.93
N THR A 342 9.38 -4.80 -14.85
CA THR A 342 10.37 -4.79 -15.93
C THR A 342 11.78 -4.62 -15.37
N ASP A 343 11.98 -3.65 -14.48
CA ASP A 343 13.28 -3.36 -13.89
C ASP A 343 13.79 -4.56 -13.06
N VAL A 344 12.94 -5.17 -12.24
CA VAL A 344 13.32 -6.39 -11.49
C VAL A 344 13.74 -7.54 -12.42
N LYS A 345 13.07 -7.71 -13.57
CA LYS A 345 13.46 -8.73 -14.58
C LYS A 345 14.82 -8.43 -15.22
N VAL A 346 15.11 -7.15 -15.51
CA VAL A 346 16.41 -6.72 -16.05
C VAL A 346 17.52 -7.08 -15.07
N TYR A 347 17.32 -6.80 -13.77
CA TYR A 347 18.25 -7.22 -12.72
C TYR A 347 18.43 -8.74 -12.70
N ASP A 348 17.35 -9.51 -12.66
CA ASP A 348 17.39 -10.98 -12.57
C ASP A 348 18.15 -11.60 -13.74
N ASN A 349 17.90 -11.11 -14.96
CA ASN A 349 18.61 -11.57 -16.15
C ASN A 349 20.10 -11.26 -16.05
N LYS A 350 20.47 -10.06 -15.60
CA LYS A 350 21.88 -9.68 -15.51
C LYS A 350 22.64 -10.49 -14.46
N VAL A 351 22.04 -10.71 -13.29
CA VAL A 351 22.64 -11.54 -12.23
C VAL A 351 22.73 -13.00 -12.67
N ARG A 352 21.74 -13.51 -13.40
CA ARG A 352 21.81 -14.87 -13.99
C ARG A 352 23.00 -14.99 -14.94
N GLU A 353 23.16 -14.06 -15.89
CA GLU A 353 24.32 -14.03 -16.79
C GLU A 353 25.65 -14.02 -16.02
N MET A 354 25.76 -13.21 -14.95
CA MET A 354 26.98 -13.16 -14.12
C MET A 354 27.28 -14.51 -13.49
N LYS A 355 26.26 -15.16 -12.91
CA LYS A 355 26.41 -16.47 -12.26
C LYS A 355 26.75 -17.56 -13.26
N ASP A 356 26.07 -17.61 -14.40
CA ASP A 356 26.29 -18.62 -15.44
C ASP A 356 27.72 -18.52 -16.00
N ARG A 357 28.22 -17.28 -16.22
CA ARG A 357 29.61 -17.06 -16.63
C ARG A 357 30.60 -17.67 -15.64
N PHE A 358 30.42 -17.46 -14.34
CA PHE A 358 31.35 -18.00 -13.34
C PHE A 358 31.18 -19.52 -13.14
N GLN A 359 29.95 -20.03 -13.17
CA GLN A 359 29.65 -21.47 -13.03
C GLN A 359 30.25 -22.32 -14.17
N SER A 360 30.55 -21.73 -15.32
CA SER A 360 31.27 -22.42 -16.41
C SER A 360 32.74 -22.75 -16.05
N VAL A 361 33.29 -22.12 -15.01
CA VAL A 361 34.63 -22.40 -14.50
C VAL A 361 34.55 -23.53 -13.46
N PRO A 362 35.25 -24.67 -13.65
CA PRO A 362 35.22 -25.78 -12.70
C PRO A 362 35.63 -25.34 -11.29
N ALA A 363 34.84 -25.74 -10.29
CA ALA A 363 35.12 -25.39 -8.89
C ALA A 363 36.42 -26.06 -8.40
N ASN A 364 37.36 -25.25 -7.91
CA ASN A 364 38.60 -25.74 -7.33
C ASN A 364 38.98 -24.92 -6.09
N PRO A 365 38.38 -25.20 -4.92
CA PRO A 365 38.61 -24.43 -3.70
C PRO A 365 40.03 -24.58 -3.14
N SER A 366 40.86 -25.48 -3.67
CA SER A 366 42.27 -25.62 -3.29
C SER A 366 43.20 -24.78 -4.19
N ASP A 367 42.73 -24.26 -5.32
CA ASP A 367 43.48 -23.41 -6.23
C ASP A 367 43.27 -21.93 -5.88
N LYS A 368 44.36 -21.26 -5.49
CA LYS A 368 44.36 -19.84 -5.12
C LYS A 368 43.88 -18.92 -6.25
N ASN A 369 44.16 -19.25 -7.52
CA ASN A 369 43.68 -18.44 -8.64
C ASN A 369 42.17 -18.54 -8.80
N TRP A 370 41.61 -19.73 -8.61
CA TRP A 370 40.17 -19.94 -8.59
C TRP A 370 39.52 -19.20 -7.42
N VAL A 371 40.11 -19.25 -6.23
CA VAL A 371 39.62 -18.53 -5.03
C VAL A 371 39.59 -17.02 -5.26
N LYS A 372 40.64 -16.44 -5.86
CA LYS A 372 40.67 -15.02 -6.25
C LYS A 372 39.53 -14.69 -7.21
N ALA A 373 39.32 -15.51 -8.24
CA ALA A 373 38.25 -15.32 -9.20
C ALA A 373 36.86 -15.44 -8.55
N LYS A 374 36.69 -16.37 -7.59
CA LYS A 374 35.46 -16.54 -6.82
C LYS A 374 35.13 -15.30 -6.00
N LEU A 375 36.11 -14.76 -5.26
CA LEU A 375 35.93 -13.52 -4.48
C LEU A 375 35.56 -12.33 -5.37
N ALA A 376 36.25 -12.17 -6.51
CA ALA A 376 35.97 -11.11 -7.47
C ALA A 376 34.54 -11.23 -8.04
N HIS A 377 34.10 -12.44 -8.39
CA HIS A 377 32.74 -12.69 -8.87
C HIS A 377 31.67 -12.39 -7.81
N MET A 378 31.88 -12.79 -6.56
CA MET A 378 30.95 -12.50 -5.47
C MET A 378 30.77 -11.00 -5.26
N VAL A 379 31.87 -10.24 -5.32
CA VAL A 379 31.86 -8.77 -5.25
C VAL A 379 31.24 -8.14 -6.50
N GLU A 380 31.47 -8.68 -7.70
CA GLU A 380 30.82 -8.20 -8.94
C GLU A 380 29.29 -8.21 -8.79
N VAL A 381 28.74 -9.34 -8.32
CA VAL A 381 27.28 -9.49 -8.12
C VAL A 381 26.76 -8.58 -7.01
N ASP A 382 27.46 -8.52 -5.87
CA ASP A 382 27.11 -7.65 -4.74
C ASP A 382 27.09 -6.17 -5.13
N GLN A 383 28.14 -5.70 -5.80
CA GLN A 383 28.26 -4.30 -6.19
C GLN A 383 27.28 -3.94 -7.30
N TYR A 384 26.98 -4.85 -8.22
CA TYR A 384 25.93 -4.66 -9.21
C TYR A 384 24.57 -4.44 -8.54
N MET A 385 24.20 -5.30 -7.59
CA MET A 385 22.95 -5.18 -6.83
C MET A 385 22.83 -3.85 -6.09
N ARG A 386 23.89 -3.41 -5.41
CA ARG A 386 23.91 -2.14 -4.68
C ARG A 386 23.75 -0.93 -5.59
N LYS A 387 24.44 -0.94 -6.74
CA LYS A 387 24.31 0.11 -7.77
C LYS A 387 22.92 0.12 -8.41
N TYR A 388 22.29 -1.05 -8.54
CA TYR A 388 20.97 -1.18 -9.15
C TYR A 388 19.88 -0.40 -8.41
N LEU A 389 20.06 -0.09 -7.12
CA LEU A 389 19.10 0.71 -6.35
C LEU A 389 18.89 2.14 -6.90
N SER A 390 19.84 2.66 -7.68
CA SER A 390 19.69 3.96 -8.36
C SER A 390 18.47 4.01 -9.29
N ILE A 391 17.98 2.85 -9.76
CA ILE A 391 16.81 2.74 -10.63
C ILE A 391 15.55 3.39 -10.05
N ILE A 392 15.39 3.38 -8.72
CA ILE A 392 14.26 4.01 -8.01
C ILE A 392 14.21 5.50 -8.32
N PHE A 393 15.38 6.15 -8.32
CA PHE A 393 15.51 7.58 -8.62
C PHE A 393 15.54 7.85 -10.12
N ASP A 394 16.25 7.03 -10.89
CA ASP A 394 16.42 7.22 -12.33
C ASP A 394 15.08 7.11 -13.08
N HIS A 395 14.17 6.25 -12.60
CA HIS A 395 12.81 6.10 -13.11
C HIS A 395 11.76 6.89 -12.32
N ALA A 396 12.17 7.71 -11.34
CA ALA A 396 11.31 8.54 -10.51
C ALA A 396 10.09 7.78 -9.94
N TYR A 397 10.34 6.62 -9.33
CA TYR A 397 9.28 5.79 -8.75
C TYR A 397 8.44 6.61 -7.77
N SER A 398 7.12 6.48 -7.90
CA SER A 398 6.20 6.93 -6.86
C SER A 398 6.43 6.14 -5.56
N PRO A 399 5.99 6.67 -4.39
CA PRO A 399 6.08 5.92 -3.14
C PRO A 399 5.43 4.53 -3.17
N LYS A 400 4.41 4.32 -4.02
CA LYS A 400 3.77 3.01 -4.21
C LYS A 400 4.66 2.06 -5.01
N GLU A 401 5.29 2.57 -6.07
CA GLU A 401 6.24 1.81 -6.90
C GLU A 401 7.48 1.43 -6.09
N GLU A 402 8.00 2.33 -5.27
CA GLU A 402 9.14 2.04 -4.38
C GLU A 402 8.82 0.93 -3.37
N ARG A 403 7.66 0.98 -2.70
CA ARG A 403 7.22 -0.11 -1.81
C ARG A 403 7.06 -1.43 -2.57
N TYR A 404 6.48 -1.38 -3.78
CA TYR A 404 6.35 -2.55 -4.63
C TYR A 404 7.71 -3.13 -5.03
N PHE A 405 8.66 -2.27 -5.39
CA PHE A 405 10.03 -2.62 -5.71
C PHE A 405 10.67 -3.34 -4.52
N TRP A 406 10.66 -2.76 -3.33
CA TRP A 406 11.27 -3.38 -2.15
C TRP A 406 10.65 -4.71 -1.76
N ARG A 407 9.33 -4.87 -1.94
CA ARG A 407 8.67 -6.17 -1.73
C ARG A 407 9.17 -7.25 -2.68
N LYS A 408 9.48 -6.89 -3.93
CA LYS A 408 10.03 -7.81 -4.93
C LYS A 408 11.54 -8.00 -4.75
N PHE A 409 12.27 -6.91 -4.51
CA PHE A 409 13.73 -6.87 -4.53
C PHE A 409 14.38 -7.25 -3.20
N GLY A 410 13.70 -7.02 -2.06
CA GLY A 410 14.26 -7.22 -0.72
C GLY A 410 14.72 -8.66 -0.45
N GLU A 411 14.00 -9.68 -0.91
CA GLU A 411 14.46 -11.07 -0.74
C GLU A 411 15.67 -11.39 -1.65
N ARG A 412 15.75 -10.79 -2.84
CA ARG A 412 16.94 -10.91 -3.72
C ARG A 412 18.16 -10.32 -3.03
N TRP A 413 18.00 -9.17 -2.39
CA TRP A 413 19.03 -8.51 -1.60
C TRP A 413 19.58 -9.42 -0.51
N LYS A 414 18.69 -9.89 0.37
CA LYS A 414 19.05 -10.80 1.46
C LYS A 414 19.70 -12.08 0.95
N GLN A 415 19.23 -12.61 -0.18
CA GLN A 415 19.76 -13.84 -0.76
C GLN A 415 21.21 -13.65 -1.24
N VAL A 416 21.54 -12.53 -1.89
CA VAL A 416 22.92 -12.25 -2.32
C VAL A 416 23.83 -12.11 -1.10
N ASP A 417 23.47 -11.30 -0.11
CA ASP A 417 24.29 -11.11 1.10
C ASP A 417 24.49 -12.43 1.87
N ARG A 418 23.43 -13.24 2.03
CA ARG A 418 23.51 -14.55 2.72
C ARG A 418 24.35 -15.57 1.95
N GLN A 419 24.15 -15.68 0.63
CA GLN A 419 24.94 -16.60 -0.19
C GLN A 419 26.41 -16.19 -0.17
N ASN A 420 26.71 -14.90 -0.31
CA ASN A 420 28.06 -14.38 -0.25
C ASN A 420 28.72 -14.66 1.11
N THR A 421 27.97 -14.45 2.20
CA THR A 421 28.44 -14.76 3.56
C THR A 421 28.74 -16.26 3.70
N SER A 422 27.84 -17.13 3.22
CA SER A 422 28.01 -18.58 3.28
C SER A 422 29.23 -19.05 2.47
N ASP A 423 29.35 -18.60 1.24
CA ASP A 423 30.45 -18.95 0.34
C ASP A 423 31.80 -18.46 0.90
N LEU A 424 31.83 -17.24 1.46
CA LEU A 424 33.04 -16.71 2.08
C LEU A 424 33.44 -17.54 3.30
N LYS A 425 32.49 -17.91 4.16
CA LYS A 425 32.76 -18.79 5.31
C LYS A 425 33.35 -20.13 4.89
N ALA A 426 32.81 -20.75 3.84
CA ALA A 426 33.34 -22.01 3.30
C ALA A 426 34.80 -21.86 2.82
N LEU A 427 35.14 -20.74 2.16
CA LEU A 427 36.54 -20.47 1.79
C LEU A 427 37.44 -20.24 3.01
N LEU A 428 36.90 -19.63 4.07
CA LEU A 428 37.63 -19.35 5.31
C LEU A 428 37.89 -20.60 6.17
N GLU A 429 37.23 -21.73 5.90
CA GLU A 429 37.55 -23.03 6.50
C GLU A 429 38.92 -23.56 6.01
N THR A 430 39.26 -23.27 4.75
CA THR A 430 40.54 -23.67 4.14
C THR A 430 41.62 -22.60 4.30
N TYR A 431 41.25 -21.33 4.10
CA TYR A 431 42.17 -20.19 4.14
C TYR A 431 41.83 -19.26 5.30
N PRO A 432 42.63 -19.22 6.38
CA PRO A 432 42.28 -18.44 7.57
C PRO A 432 41.96 -16.95 7.32
N TRP A 433 42.61 -16.38 6.29
CA TRP A 433 42.29 -15.11 5.63
C TRP A 433 42.98 -15.03 4.26
N PHE A 434 42.54 -14.14 3.37
CA PHE A 434 43.14 -13.89 2.06
C PHE A 434 44.17 -12.75 2.17
N THR A 435 45.31 -13.04 2.79
CA THR A 435 46.34 -12.04 3.10
C THR A 435 46.94 -11.42 1.83
N ILE A 436 47.42 -10.18 1.94
CA ILE A 436 48.02 -9.44 0.81
C ILE A 436 49.20 -10.21 0.21
N THR A 437 50.07 -10.79 1.04
CA THR A 437 51.23 -11.54 0.56
C THR A 437 50.84 -12.80 -0.21
N GLU A 438 49.81 -13.52 0.24
CA GLU A 438 49.44 -14.82 -0.35
C GLU A 438 48.46 -14.69 -1.53
N PHE A 439 47.48 -13.79 -1.41
CA PHE A 439 46.39 -13.64 -2.39
C PHE A 439 46.40 -12.27 -3.10
N GLY A 440 47.25 -11.34 -2.70
CA GLY A 440 47.28 -10.00 -3.27
C GLY A 440 46.19 -9.07 -2.69
N PRO A 441 46.34 -7.76 -2.89
CA PRO A 441 45.49 -6.75 -2.26
C PRO A 441 44.02 -6.78 -2.73
N GLU A 442 43.77 -7.27 -3.95
CA GLU A 442 42.41 -7.36 -4.51
C GLU A 442 41.57 -8.46 -3.82
N ALA A 443 42.19 -9.59 -3.49
CA ALA A 443 41.48 -10.65 -2.78
C ALA A 443 41.15 -10.25 -1.33
N ASP A 444 42.10 -9.60 -0.65
CA ASP A 444 41.89 -9.05 0.70
C ASP A 444 40.70 -8.07 0.73
N ILE A 445 40.69 -7.07 -0.17
CA ILE A 445 39.61 -6.08 -0.22
C ILE A 445 38.28 -6.71 -0.61
N ASN A 446 38.27 -7.67 -1.54
CA ASN A 446 37.04 -8.34 -1.94
C ASN A 446 36.44 -9.15 -0.79
N ALA A 447 37.26 -9.93 -0.08
CA ALA A 447 36.82 -10.67 1.10
C ALA A 447 36.32 -9.73 2.20
N TRP A 448 37.04 -8.64 2.48
CA TRP A 448 36.62 -7.63 3.45
C TRP A 448 35.26 -6.99 3.09
N LEU A 449 35.06 -6.62 1.83
CA LEU A 449 33.83 -5.96 1.38
C LEU A 449 32.61 -6.88 1.54
N LEU A 450 32.77 -8.18 1.30
CA LEU A 450 31.71 -9.17 1.54
C LEU A 450 31.37 -9.28 3.04
N VAL A 451 32.35 -9.13 3.93
CA VAL A 451 32.13 -9.11 5.39
C VAL A 451 31.41 -7.83 5.83
N GLN A 452 31.73 -6.68 5.24
CA GLN A 452 30.99 -5.43 5.49
C GLN A 452 29.48 -5.58 5.25
N HIS A 453 29.10 -6.41 4.29
CA HIS A 453 27.72 -6.64 3.88
C HIS A 453 27.03 -7.81 4.59
N ALA A 454 27.75 -8.54 5.44
CA ALA A 454 27.21 -9.65 6.23
C ALA A 454 26.38 -9.18 7.45
N ASP A 455 25.49 -8.19 7.29
CA ASP A 455 24.77 -7.56 8.42
C ASP A 455 23.81 -8.53 9.14
N HIS A 456 23.35 -9.56 8.44
CA HIS A 456 22.55 -10.65 9.02
C HIS A 456 23.36 -11.63 9.86
N ASP A 457 24.69 -11.44 9.93
CA ASP A 457 25.60 -12.28 10.71
C ASP A 457 26.63 -11.44 11.49
N PRO A 458 26.17 -10.70 12.52
CA PRO A 458 27.02 -9.80 13.28
C PRO A 458 28.15 -10.52 14.03
N ASP A 459 27.96 -11.80 14.38
CA ASP A 459 29.01 -12.58 15.05
C ASP A 459 30.12 -12.98 14.07
N PHE A 460 29.77 -13.28 12.82
CA PHE A 460 30.76 -13.43 11.76
C PHE A 460 31.55 -12.12 11.55
N GLN A 461 30.88 -10.97 11.45
CA GLN A 461 31.57 -9.67 11.34
C GLN A 461 32.56 -9.43 12.49
N LYS A 462 32.14 -9.67 13.75
CA LYS A 462 33.02 -9.56 14.93
C LYS A 462 34.21 -10.52 14.88
N SER A 463 33.98 -11.76 14.43
CA SER A 463 35.03 -12.77 14.32
C SER A 463 36.11 -12.34 13.32
N VAL A 464 35.70 -11.75 12.19
CA VAL A 464 36.62 -11.23 11.18
C VAL A 464 37.28 -9.94 11.67
N LEU A 465 36.57 -9.05 12.35
CA LEU A 465 37.16 -7.83 12.93
C LEU A 465 38.35 -8.15 13.83
N THR A 466 38.23 -9.17 14.67
CA THR A 466 39.32 -9.66 15.55
C THR A 466 40.52 -10.17 14.74
N LYS A 467 40.28 -10.79 13.57
CA LYS A 467 41.35 -11.21 12.66
C LYS A 467 42.03 -10.01 12.00
N LEU A 468 41.24 -9.09 11.44
CA LEU A 468 41.76 -7.90 10.76
C LEU A 468 42.61 -7.03 11.69
N GLU A 469 42.27 -6.96 12.98
CA GLU A 469 43.07 -6.22 13.96
C GLU A 469 44.53 -6.69 14.02
N LYS A 470 44.74 -8.00 13.93
CA LYS A 470 46.08 -8.60 13.94
C LYS A 470 46.77 -8.41 12.60
N LEU A 471 46.04 -8.56 11.51
CA LEU A 471 46.57 -8.52 10.15
C LEU A 471 47.01 -7.12 9.72
N TYR A 472 46.28 -6.05 10.09
CA TYR A 472 46.67 -4.71 9.65
C TYR A 472 47.98 -4.26 10.30
N ARG A 473 48.26 -4.72 11.53
CA ARG A 473 49.51 -4.42 12.27
C ARG A 473 50.74 -5.03 11.61
N VAL A 474 50.55 -6.08 10.82
CA VAL A 474 51.62 -6.75 10.05
C VAL A 474 51.48 -6.49 8.54
N SER A 475 50.70 -5.49 8.14
CA SER A 475 50.49 -5.09 6.74
C SER A 475 49.91 -6.17 5.81
N GLU A 476 49.16 -7.13 6.37
CA GLU A 476 48.48 -8.18 5.60
C GLU A 476 47.02 -7.87 5.27
N THR A 477 46.54 -6.69 5.70
CA THR A 477 45.29 -6.04 5.26
C THR A 477 45.44 -4.53 5.45
N LYS A 478 44.63 -3.71 4.78
CA LYS A 478 44.69 -2.25 4.94
C LYS A 478 44.14 -1.83 6.32
N PRO A 479 44.78 -0.88 7.04
CA PRO A 479 44.23 -0.36 8.29
C PRO A 479 42.80 0.20 8.16
N ALA A 480 42.46 0.78 7.01
CA ALA A 480 41.11 1.23 6.69
C ALA A 480 40.05 0.10 6.74
N ASN A 481 40.40 -1.13 6.33
CA ASN A 481 39.49 -2.27 6.36
C ASN A 481 39.04 -2.58 7.80
N TYR A 482 39.98 -2.53 8.75
CA TYR A 482 39.68 -2.67 10.17
C TYR A 482 38.79 -1.52 10.68
N ALA A 483 39.13 -0.28 10.35
CA ALA A 483 38.38 0.89 10.81
C ALA A 483 36.91 0.87 10.36
N TYR A 484 36.66 0.58 9.08
CA TYR A 484 35.31 0.52 8.54
C TYR A 484 34.50 -0.68 9.08
N LEU A 485 35.15 -1.83 9.30
CA LEU A 485 34.47 -2.99 9.89
C LEU A 485 34.18 -2.79 11.38
N PHE A 486 35.06 -2.11 12.11
CA PHE A 486 34.81 -1.73 13.49
C PHE A 486 33.52 -0.92 13.59
N ASP A 487 33.42 0.15 12.79
CA ASP A 487 32.24 0.99 12.81
C ASP A 487 30.99 0.26 12.28
N ARG A 488 31.14 -0.65 11.29
CA ARG A 488 30.03 -1.48 10.78
C ARG A 488 29.44 -2.38 11.86
N VAL A 489 30.30 -3.05 12.64
CA VAL A 489 29.89 -3.86 13.80
C VAL A 489 29.22 -2.98 14.85
N ALA A 490 29.76 -1.79 15.13
CA ALA A 490 29.17 -0.86 16.09
C ALA A 490 27.80 -0.37 15.63
N ALA A 491 27.62 -0.11 14.33
CA ALA A 491 26.37 0.37 13.75
C ALA A 491 25.22 -0.61 13.89
N SER A 492 25.52 -1.92 13.85
CA SER A 492 24.58 -3.04 14.00
C SER A 492 23.29 -2.84 13.18
N TRP A 493 23.44 -2.64 11.86
CA TRP A 493 22.33 -2.25 10.97
C TRP A 493 21.15 -3.22 10.95
N HIS A 494 21.38 -4.49 11.28
CA HIS A 494 20.31 -5.48 11.38
C HIS A 494 19.54 -5.43 12.72
N ASP A 495 20.16 -4.93 13.80
CA ASP A 495 19.58 -4.86 15.13
C ASP A 495 20.03 -3.58 15.85
N LEU A 496 19.28 -2.50 15.60
CA LEU A 496 19.60 -1.18 16.14
C LEU A 496 19.61 -1.13 17.68
N SER A 497 18.97 -2.09 18.36
CA SER A 497 19.01 -2.18 19.83
C SER A 497 20.39 -2.55 20.37
N LYS A 498 21.23 -3.18 19.53
CA LYS A 498 22.63 -3.54 19.83
C LYS A 498 23.64 -2.50 19.35
N ARG A 499 23.18 -1.38 18.78
CA ARG A 499 24.06 -0.32 18.29
C ARG A 499 24.92 0.23 19.43
N THR A 500 26.20 0.41 19.14
CA THR A 500 27.17 1.05 20.04
C THR A 500 27.79 2.26 19.34
N LEU A 501 28.62 3.02 20.06
CA LEU A 501 29.31 4.16 19.50
C LEU A 501 30.37 3.69 18.50
N GLN A 502 30.39 4.31 17.31
CA GLN A 502 31.46 4.07 16.34
C GLN A 502 32.74 4.83 16.71
N ARG A 503 33.88 4.44 16.14
CA ARG A 503 35.19 5.00 16.49
C ARG A 503 35.78 5.88 15.39
N TYR A 504 35.58 5.51 14.12
CA TYR A 504 36.25 6.17 12.99
C TYR A 504 35.31 7.03 12.14
N GLY A 505 34.01 7.04 12.43
CA GLY A 505 33.04 7.92 11.77
C GLY A 505 32.72 7.49 10.34
N THR A 506 32.85 6.21 10.02
CA THR A 506 32.68 5.67 8.67
C THR A 506 31.25 5.17 8.38
N GLN A 507 30.38 5.08 9.38
CA GLN A 507 28.98 4.68 9.23
C GLN A 507 28.05 5.86 9.52
N GLY A 508 26.96 5.96 8.75
CA GLY A 508 26.02 7.08 8.81
C GLY A 508 24.88 6.90 7.83
N THR A 509 24.03 7.92 7.74
CA THR A 509 22.86 7.93 6.86
C THR A 509 22.73 9.27 6.15
N CYS A 510 22.12 9.24 4.97
CA CYS A 510 21.60 10.45 4.35
C CYS A 510 20.40 10.94 5.17
N VAL A 511 20.43 12.19 5.61
CA VAL A 511 19.36 12.81 6.41
C VAL A 511 18.59 13.87 5.61
N ALA A 512 19.16 14.34 4.50
CA ALA A 512 18.55 15.21 3.52
C ALA A 512 19.32 15.11 2.19
N PRO A 513 18.77 15.60 1.07
CA PRO A 513 19.51 15.68 -0.19
C PRO A 513 20.85 16.40 -0.01
N GLY A 514 21.93 15.76 -0.45
CA GLY A 514 23.31 16.19 -0.31
C GLY A 514 23.85 16.22 1.13
N LYS A 515 23.11 15.70 2.12
CA LYS A 515 23.49 15.74 3.54
C LYS A 515 23.57 14.34 4.13
N TRP A 516 24.79 13.91 4.44
CA TRP A 516 25.08 12.70 5.19
C TRP A 516 25.51 13.05 6.61
N GLU A 517 25.04 12.28 7.60
CA GLU A 517 25.44 12.42 9.00
C GLU A 517 25.94 11.08 9.56
N PRO A 518 27.06 11.09 10.31
CA PRO A 518 27.57 9.89 10.95
C PRO A 518 26.66 9.46 12.11
N ILE A 519 26.57 8.16 12.38
CA ILE A 519 25.94 7.67 13.61
C ILE A 519 26.75 8.14 14.85
N PRO A 520 26.17 8.10 16.08
CA PRO A 520 26.88 8.52 17.29
C PRO A 520 28.25 7.84 17.45
N MET A 521 29.25 8.62 17.88
CA MET A 521 30.64 8.19 17.95
C MET A 521 31.27 8.46 19.32
N GLU A 522 32.27 7.64 19.66
CA GLU A 522 33.14 7.83 20.82
C GLU A 522 33.88 9.18 20.69
N GLU A 523 33.97 10.01 21.74
CA GLU A 523 34.76 11.27 21.78
C GLU A 523 34.85 12.05 20.44
N PRO A 524 33.76 12.66 19.94
CA PRO A 524 33.72 13.29 18.62
C PRO A 524 34.82 14.35 18.38
N SER A 525 35.28 15.03 19.42
CA SER A 525 36.35 16.04 19.34
C SER A 525 37.73 15.46 18.97
N LYS A 526 37.93 14.14 19.08
CA LYS A 526 39.18 13.44 18.73
C LYS A 526 39.09 12.65 17.42
N ILE A 527 38.02 12.82 16.64
CA ILE A 527 37.75 11.98 15.47
C ILE A 527 38.87 12.05 14.42
N ASP A 528 39.32 13.24 14.06
CA ASP A 528 40.34 13.41 13.02
C ASP A 528 41.73 12.92 13.47
N VAL A 529 42.00 12.92 14.79
CA VAL A 529 43.22 12.31 15.35
C VAL A 529 43.20 10.80 15.10
N ARG A 530 42.13 10.10 15.48
CA ARG A 530 42.00 8.64 15.27
C ARG A 530 41.96 8.25 13.79
N ARG A 531 41.27 9.04 12.97
CA ARG A 531 41.22 8.83 11.52
C ARG A 531 42.63 8.95 10.92
N LYS A 532 43.39 9.97 11.30
CA LYS A 532 44.78 10.14 10.86
C LYS A 532 45.69 8.98 11.29
N GLU A 533 45.57 8.49 12.53
CA GLU A 533 46.36 7.36 13.05
C GLU A 533 46.18 6.06 12.24
N ILE A 534 44.99 5.84 11.69
CA ILE A 534 44.66 4.65 10.87
C ILE A 534 44.72 4.93 9.36
N GLY A 535 45.19 6.11 8.95
CA GLY A 535 45.39 6.48 7.55
C GLY A 535 44.12 6.92 6.80
N LEU A 536 43.07 7.34 7.50
CA LEU A 536 41.87 7.96 6.92
C LEU A 536 42.01 9.49 6.86
N GLY A 537 41.37 10.11 5.85
CA GLY A 537 41.25 11.57 5.73
C GLY A 537 40.33 12.19 6.79
N ALA A 538 40.19 13.51 6.82
CA ALA A 538 39.34 14.18 7.81
C ALA A 538 37.86 13.77 7.66
N LEU A 539 37.10 13.75 8.76
CA LEU A 539 35.68 13.41 8.70
C LEU A 539 34.91 14.40 7.82
N ALA A 540 35.23 15.69 7.88
CA ALA A 540 34.58 16.72 7.07
C ALA A 540 34.78 16.51 5.56
N GLU A 541 35.97 16.08 5.14
CA GLU A 541 36.26 15.74 3.73
C GLU A 541 35.43 14.53 3.28
N TYR A 542 35.40 13.49 4.11
CA TYR A 542 34.61 12.29 3.85
C TYR A 542 33.11 12.60 3.74
N MET A 543 32.57 13.45 4.63
CA MET A 543 31.16 13.86 4.56
C MET A 543 30.85 14.63 3.26
N ALA A 544 31.80 15.38 2.72
CA ALA A 544 31.61 16.14 1.49
C ALA A 544 31.46 15.23 0.25
N GLU A 545 32.03 14.03 0.27
CA GLU A 545 31.91 13.05 -0.82
C GLU A 545 30.46 12.57 -1.03
N PHE A 546 29.61 12.65 0.00
CA PHE A 546 28.23 12.20 -0.06
C PHE A 546 27.26 13.20 -0.70
N LYS A 547 27.73 14.39 -1.08
CA LYS A 547 26.88 15.42 -1.67
C LYS A 547 26.13 14.93 -2.92
N GLU A 548 26.78 14.12 -3.74
CA GLU A 548 26.20 13.53 -4.96
C GLU A 548 25.59 12.13 -4.73
N ILE A 549 25.83 11.52 -3.56
CA ILE A 549 25.35 10.18 -3.20
C ILE A 549 23.99 10.24 -2.50
N CYS A 550 23.81 11.21 -1.61
CA CYS A 550 22.54 11.45 -0.91
C CYS A 550 21.56 12.17 -1.85
N LYS A 551 20.85 11.40 -2.67
CA LYS A 551 19.84 11.90 -3.62
C LYS A 551 18.52 12.26 -2.94
#